data_AF-A0A8C8HEZ8-F1
#
_entry.id   AF-A0A8C8HEZ8-F1
#
_cell.length_a   1.000
_cell.length_b   1.000
_cell.length_c   1.000
_cell.angle_alpha   90.00
_cell.angle_beta   90.00
_cell.angle_gamma   90.00
#
_symmetry.space_group_name_H-M   'P 1'
#
loop_
_entity.id
_entity.type
_entity.pdbx_description
1 polymer ?
#
loop_
_entity_poly.entity_id
_entity_poly.type
_entity_poly.pdbx_seq_one_letter_code
_entity_poly.pdbx_strand_id
1 'polypeptide(L)'
;MATITTTATQQGPPGGLSLCSSGPSARSSSQSSCRTSVPSHSSRSWLTADLLQINNSLCYWGVLDRFEAEELLEGQPEGTFLLRDSAQDEFLFSVSFRRYSRSLHARIEQNGKRYSFDGRDPCMYRDPSVTGLLRNYSDPATCHFFEPLLDLPLPRTFPFTLQHLCRAVICSCTTYQGIDILSLPYQLRYYLRQYHYKCNEACAV
;
A
#
# COMPACT_ATOMS: atom_id res chain seq x y z
N MET A 1 4.95 -17.30 1.16
CA MET A 1 3.91 -17.65 2.17
C MET A 1 3.27 -16.35 2.61
N ALA A 2 2.06 -16.05 2.12
CA ALA A 2 1.39 -14.80 2.46
C ALA A 2 1.22 -14.67 3.98
N THR A 3 1.75 -13.58 4.55
CA THR A 3 1.73 -13.35 5.99
C THR A 3 0.36 -12.84 6.40
N ILE A 4 -0.55 -13.75 6.76
CA ILE A 4 -1.83 -13.43 7.40
C ILE A 4 -1.52 -13.00 8.83
N THR A 5 -1.47 -11.68 9.07
CA THR A 5 -1.15 -11.16 10.40
C THR A 5 -2.40 -11.20 11.28
N THR A 6 -2.37 -12.05 12.30
CA THR A 6 -3.35 -12.04 13.40
C THR A 6 -2.66 -11.44 14.62
N THR A 7 -3.05 -10.26 15.09
CA THR A 7 -2.50 -9.66 16.32
C THR A 7 -3.54 -9.70 17.43
N ALA A 8 -3.16 -10.36 18.52
CA ALA A 8 -3.85 -10.35 19.81
C ALA A 8 -3.36 -9.17 20.67
N THR A 9 -4.28 -8.61 21.46
CA THR A 9 -4.15 -7.48 22.38
C THR A 9 -3.39 -7.85 23.66
N GLN A 10 -2.55 -6.95 24.19
CA GLN A 10 -2.36 -6.80 25.65
C GLN A 10 -1.72 -5.45 26.05
N GLN A 11 -2.25 -4.86 27.13
CA GLN A 11 -1.96 -3.56 27.75
C GLN A 11 -0.75 -3.64 28.74
N GLY A 12 -0.09 -2.48 29.01
CA GLY A 12 1.14 -2.32 29.85
C GLY A 12 0.95 -2.39 31.38
N PRO A 13 1.65 -1.63 32.26
CA PRO A 13 2.86 -0.75 32.15
C PRO A 13 3.90 -1.02 33.30
N PRO A 14 4.56 -0.02 33.97
CA PRO A 14 5.88 0.58 33.67
C PRO A 14 6.95 0.45 34.81
N GLY A 15 8.20 0.87 34.57
CA GLY A 15 9.11 1.29 35.66
C GLY A 15 10.62 1.19 35.39
N GLY A 16 11.38 2.18 35.91
CA GLY A 16 12.78 1.97 36.32
C GLY A 16 13.84 2.91 35.72
N LEU A 17 14.10 4.03 36.41
CA LEU A 17 15.24 4.94 36.21
C LEU A 17 16.56 4.30 36.70
N SER A 18 17.71 4.61 36.08
CA SER A 18 18.94 5.01 36.80
C SER A 18 20.05 5.50 35.88
N LEU A 19 20.68 6.59 36.31
CA LEU A 19 21.91 7.21 35.83
C LEU A 19 23.16 6.36 36.16
N CYS A 20 24.25 6.55 35.42
CA CYS A 20 25.52 7.02 36.00
C CYS A 20 26.55 7.48 34.94
N SER A 21 27.37 8.42 35.39
CA SER A 21 28.28 9.33 34.70
C SER A 21 29.69 8.75 34.50
N SER A 22 30.49 9.34 33.60
CA SER A 22 31.86 9.89 33.85
C SER A 22 32.66 10.03 32.54
N GLY A 23 33.18 11.23 32.24
CA GLY A 23 34.14 11.51 31.14
C GLY A 23 35.60 11.27 31.56
N PRO A 24 36.57 12.07 31.08
CA PRO A 24 36.90 12.44 29.70
C PRO A 24 38.37 12.03 29.36
N SER A 25 38.76 12.01 28.08
CA SER A 25 40.17 12.24 27.70
C SER A 25 40.34 12.56 26.21
N ALA A 26 41.08 13.63 25.97
CA ALA A 26 41.41 14.19 24.68
C ALA A 26 42.47 13.36 23.94
N ARG A 27 42.37 13.30 22.61
CA ARG A 27 43.56 13.32 21.74
C ARG A 27 43.20 13.70 20.31
N SER A 28 43.90 14.73 19.86
CA SER A 28 43.96 15.30 18.53
C SER A 28 44.40 14.28 17.48
N SER A 29 43.62 14.15 16.41
CA SER A 29 44.07 13.58 15.14
C SER A 29 43.39 14.33 14.01
N SER A 30 44.14 15.23 13.40
CA SER A 30 43.90 15.77 12.07
C SER A 30 43.65 14.62 11.08
N GLN A 31 42.41 14.48 10.63
CA GLN A 31 42.07 13.73 9.43
C GLN A 31 41.14 14.57 8.59
N SER A 32 41.69 15.06 7.48
CA SER A 32 40.95 15.48 6.30
C SER A 32 40.19 14.28 5.75
N SER A 33 39.01 14.00 6.32
CA SER A 33 38.05 13.10 5.70
C SER A 33 37.20 13.93 4.74
N CYS A 34 37.60 13.87 3.48
CA CYS A 34 36.70 14.03 2.35
C CYS A 34 35.39 13.30 2.70
N ARG A 35 34.31 14.08 2.89
CA ARG A 35 32.96 13.53 3.01
C ARG A 35 32.66 12.88 1.67
N THR A 36 32.88 11.57 1.59
CA THR A 36 32.28 10.74 0.55
C THR A 36 30.78 10.92 0.74
N SER A 37 30.17 11.73 -0.10
CA SER A 37 28.73 11.77 -0.26
C SER A 37 28.32 10.35 -0.64
N VAL A 38 27.79 9.62 0.32
CA VAL A 38 27.08 8.37 0.06
C VAL A 38 26.06 8.70 -1.03
N PRO A 39 26.04 8.01 -2.18
CA PRO A 39 25.03 8.27 -3.18
C PRO A 39 23.68 8.06 -2.51
N SER A 40 22.93 9.14 -2.32
CA SER A 40 21.54 9.04 -1.94
C SER A 40 20.89 8.14 -2.99
N HIS A 41 20.50 6.93 -2.60
CA HIS A 41 19.73 6.06 -3.47
C HIS A 41 18.54 6.90 -3.92
N SER A 42 18.51 7.28 -5.19
CA SER A 42 17.51 8.21 -5.70
C SER A 42 16.23 7.40 -5.91
N SER A 43 15.48 7.16 -4.83
CA SER A 43 14.18 6.50 -4.89
C SER A 43 13.27 7.31 -5.79
N ARG A 44 12.97 6.79 -6.98
CA ARG A 44 12.09 7.45 -7.93
C ARG A 44 10.64 7.12 -7.56
N SER A 45 9.73 8.04 -7.88
CA SER A 45 8.29 7.92 -7.57
C SER A 45 7.48 7.76 -8.85
N TRP A 46 6.47 6.91 -8.80
CA TRP A 46 5.55 6.63 -9.90
C TRP A 46 4.12 6.67 -9.41
N LEU A 47 3.21 7.17 -10.25
CA LEU A 47 1.77 7.08 -9.98
C LEU A 47 1.30 5.64 -10.17
N THR A 48 0.28 5.23 -9.42
CA THR A 48 -0.44 3.99 -9.66
C THR A 48 -1.02 4.00 -11.08
N ALA A 49 -0.54 3.10 -11.93
CA ALA A 49 -0.86 3.08 -13.35
C ALA A 49 -2.37 2.89 -13.63
N ASP A 50 -3.06 2.09 -12.81
CA ASP A 50 -4.46 1.75 -13.00
C ASP A 50 -5.41 2.48 -12.03
N LEU A 51 -5.02 3.66 -11.53
CA LEU A 51 -5.81 4.43 -10.57
C LEU A 51 -7.23 4.76 -11.07
N LEU A 52 -7.38 5.01 -12.38
CA LEU A 52 -8.69 5.26 -12.99
C LEU A 52 -9.55 3.99 -13.02
N GLN A 53 -8.97 2.83 -13.38
CA GLN A 53 -9.69 1.55 -13.35
C GLN A 53 -10.10 1.18 -11.91
N ILE A 54 -9.22 1.40 -10.93
CA ILE A 54 -9.53 1.20 -9.51
C ILE A 54 -10.74 2.06 -9.11
N ASN A 55 -10.74 3.34 -9.49
CA ASN A 55 -11.81 4.28 -9.16
C ASN A 55 -13.16 3.93 -9.80
N ASN A 56 -13.12 3.35 -11.00
CA ASN A 56 -14.32 2.89 -11.70
C ASN A 56 -14.81 1.52 -11.19
N SER A 57 -14.02 0.81 -10.38
CA SER A 57 -14.44 -0.44 -9.76
C SER A 57 -15.44 -0.19 -8.65
N LEU A 58 -16.54 -0.95 -8.65
CA LEU A 58 -17.55 -0.88 -7.59
C LEU A 58 -17.01 -1.41 -6.25
N CYS A 59 -16.02 -2.29 -6.25
CA CYS A 59 -15.46 -2.82 -5.00
C CYS A 59 -14.41 -1.92 -4.34
N TYR A 60 -14.08 -0.77 -4.93
CA TYR A 60 -13.14 0.18 -4.31
C TYR A 60 -13.88 1.19 -3.43
N TRP A 61 -13.63 1.09 -2.12
CA TRP A 61 -14.29 1.89 -1.07
C TRP A 61 -13.51 3.16 -0.70
N GLY A 62 -12.30 3.35 -1.21
CA GLY A 62 -11.47 4.51 -0.86
C GLY A 62 -10.91 4.41 0.56
N VAL A 63 -10.89 5.53 1.27
CA VAL A 63 -10.47 5.58 2.68
C VAL A 63 -11.53 4.86 3.51
N LEU A 64 -11.16 3.68 3.99
CA LEU A 64 -11.95 2.81 4.84
C LEU A 64 -10.97 2.09 5.75
N ASP A 65 -11.18 2.12 7.05
CA ASP A 65 -10.29 1.44 7.97
C ASP A 65 -10.55 -0.08 8.02
N ARG A 66 -9.75 -0.77 8.83
CA ARG A 66 -9.86 -2.22 8.95
C ARG A 66 -11.17 -2.65 9.63
N PHE A 67 -11.57 -1.96 10.68
CA PHE A 67 -12.74 -2.32 11.49
C PHE A 67 -14.03 -2.04 10.73
N GLU A 68 -14.13 -0.90 10.04
CA GLU A 68 -15.26 -0.59 9.15
C GLU A 68 -15.40 -1.65 8.04
N ALA A 69 -14.28 -2.12 7.49
CA ALA A 69 -14.29 -3.21 6.52
C ALA A 69 -14.72 -4.55 7.12
N GLU A 70 -14.36 -4.83 8.39
CA GLU A 70 -14.81 -6.04 9.10
C GLU A 70 -16.33 -6.02 9.33
N GLU A 71 -16.91 -4.88 9.71
CA GLU A 71 -18.36 -4.69 9.86
C GLU A 71 -19.12 -4.92 8.55
N LEU A 72 -18.64 -4.33 7.44
CA LEU A 72 -19.25 -4.51 6.11
C LEU A 72 -19.22 -5.96 5.62
N LEU A 73 -18.20 -6.72 6.03
CA LEU A 73 -18.02 -8.13 5.65
C LEU A 73 -18.68 -9.11 6.63
N GLU A 74 -19.18 -8.64 7.77
CA GLU A 74 -19.85 -9.50 8.73
C GLU A 74 -21.10 -10.13 8.11
N GLY A 75 -21.25 -11.45 8.30
CA GLY A 75 -22.37 -12.21 7.74
C GLY A 75 -22.35 -12.39 6.21
N GLN A 76 -21.41 -11.78 5.48
CA GLN A 76 -21.31 -11.95 4.03
C GLN A 76 -20.86 -13.37 3.64
N PRO A 77 -21.21 -13.86 2.44
CA PRO A 77 -20.73 -15.13 1.92
C PRO A 77 -19.20 -15.20 1.81
N GLU A 78 -18.64 -16.40 1.86
CA GLU A 78 -17.23 -16.62 1.55
C GLU A 78 -16.89 -16.13 0.13
N GLY A 79 -15.71 -15.53 -0.03
CA GLY A 79 -15.27 -14.90 -1.26
C GLY A 79 -15.70 -13.43 -1.40
N THR A 80 -16.56 -12.92 -0.51
CA THR A 80 -16.93 -11.50 -0.51
C THR A 80 -15.73 -10.61 -0.16
N PHE A 81 -15.46 -9.58 -0.95
CA PHE A 81 -14.30 -8.73 -0.75
C PHE A 81 -14.52 -7.26 -1.11
N LEU A 82 -13.67 -6.39 -0.57
CA LEU A 82 -13.56 -4.99 -0.94
C LEU A 82 -12.10 -4.55 -1.00
N LEU A 83 -11.80 -3.61 -1.90
CA LEU A 83 -10.54 -2.90 -1.98
C LEU A 83 -10.67 -1.56 -1.25
N ARG A 84 -9.67 -1.22 -0.44
CA ARG A 84 -9.62 0.04 0.32
C ARG A 84 -8.21 0.58 0.37
N ASP A 85 -8.09 1.84 0.74
CA ASP A 85 -6.79 2.44 1.06
C ASP A 85 -6.19 1.73 2.28
N SER A 86 -4.88 1.52 2.27
CA SER A 86 -4.18 0.97 3.43
C SER A 86 -4.09 2.02 4.53
N ALA A 87 -4.22 1.60 5.78
CA ALA A 87 -3.95 2.46 6.94
C ALA A 87 -2.43 2.55 7.27
N GLN A 88 -1.59 1.81 6.55
CA GLN A 88 -0.14 1.84 6.69
C GLN A 88 0.49 2.62 5.54
N ASP A 89 1.37 3.56 5.88
CA ASP A 89 2.00 4.49 4.95
C ASP A 89 2.87 3.80 3.88
N GLU A 90 3.36 2.59 4.15
CA GLU A 90 4.18 1.83 3.20
C GLU A 90 3.39 1.22 2.04
N PHE A 91 2.07 1.10 2.17
CA PHE A 91 1.20 0.47 1.18
C PHE A 91 0.10 1.43 0.75
N LEU A 92 -0.24 1.46 -0.54
CA LEU A 92 -1.37 2.30 -0.98
C LEU A 92 -2.71 1.62 -0.73
N PHE A 93 -2.78 0.31 -0.91
CA PHE A 93 -4.03 -0.44 -0.93
C PHE A 93 -3.99 -1.68 -0.06
N SER A 94 -5.16 -2.07 0.41
CA SER A 94 -5.42 -3.34 1.08
C SER A 94 -6.72 -3.93 0.56
N VAL A 95 -6.78 -5.25 0.48
CA VAL A 95 -8.00 -6.00 0.25
C VAL A 95 -8.48 -6.55 1.58
N SER A 96 -9.78 -6.39 1.86
CA SER A 96 -10.45 -7.06 2.97
C SER A 96 -11.43 -8.05 2.39
N PHE A 97 -11.43 -9.28 2.87
CA PHE A 97 -12.20 -10.36 2.27
C PHE A 97 -12.69 -11.37 3.31
N ARG A 98 -13.77 -12.07 2.98
CA ARG A 98 -14.40 -13.08 3.82
C ARG A 98 -13.92 -14.46 3.41
N ARG A 99 -13.31 -15.19 4.34
CA ARG A 99 -12.90 -16.59 4.12
C ARG A 99 -12.93 -17.37 5.43
N TYR A 100 -13.37 -18.63 5.40
CA TYR A 100 -13.46 -19.50 6.58
C TYR A 100 -14.25 -18.87 7.74
N SER A 101 -15.35 -18.19 7.40
CA SER A 101 -16.16 -17.43 8.36
C SER A 101 -15.38 -16.37 9.15
N ARG A 102 -14.29 -15.85 8.58
CA ARG A 102 -13.47 -14.77 9.14
C ARG A 102 -13.28 -13.66 8.12
N SER A 103 -13.16 -12.44 8.62
CA SER A 103 -12.73 -11.29 7.83
C SER A 103 -11.21 -11.24 7.90
N LEU A 104 -10.57 -11.27 6.73
CA LEU A 104 -9.13 -11.31 6.55
C LEU A 104 -8.69 -10.10 5.72
N HIS A 105 -7.40 -9.74 5.84
CA HIS A 105 -6.85 -8.58 5.14
C HIS A 105 -5.51 -8.92 4.52
N ALA A 106 -5.31 -8.49 3.29
CA ALA A 106 -4.05 -8.61 2.57
C ALA A 106 -3.64 -7.23 2.03
N ARG A 107 -2.41 -6.83 2.33
CA ARG A 107 -1.83 -5.60 1.77
C ARG A 107 -1.33 -5.88 0.37
N ILE A 108 -1.52 -4.93 -0.52
CA ILE A 108 -0.98 -5.03 -1.87
C ILE A 108 0.40 -4.38 -1.85
N GLU A 109 1.43 -5.21 -2.03
CA GLU A 109 2.80 -4.77 -2.16
C GLU A 109 3.09 -4.35 -3.60
N GLN A 110 3.97 -3.37 -3.76
CA GLN A 110 4.46 -2.95 -5.07
C GLN A 110 5.96 -3.17 -5.15
N ASN A 111 6.40 -3.94 -6.16
CA ASN A 111 7.80 -4.14 -6.47
C ASN A 111 8.05 -3.84 -7.95
N GLY A 112 8.83 -2.80 -8.22
CA GLY A 112 9.00 -2.30 -9.59
C GLY A 112 7.69 -1.75 -10.15
N LYS A 113 7.22 -2.32 -11.26
CA LYS A 113 5.94 -1.98 -11.89
C LYS A 113 4.89 -3.08 -11.70
N ARG A 114 5.03 -3.93 -10.67
CA ARG A 114 4.14 -5.07 -10.45
C ARG A 114 3.65 -5.16 -9.01
N TYR A 115 2.38 -5.52 -8.86
CA TYR A 115 1.65 -5.68 -7.61
C TYR A 115 1.53 -7.15 -7.23
N SER A 116 1.64 -7.47 -5.94
CA SER A 116 1.38 -8.80 -5.39
C SER A 116 0.95 -8.73 -3.91
N PHE A 117 0.52 -9.85 -3.32
CA PHE A 117 0.19 -9.94 -1.89
C PHE A 117 1.38 -10.34 -1.00
N ASP A 118 2.48 -10.79 -1.61
CA ASP A 118 3.75 -11.09 -0.96
C ASP A 118 4.85 -10.91 -2.03
N GLY A 119 5.61 -9.82 -1.93
CA GLY A 119 6.68 -9.47 -2.86
C GLY A 119 7.99 -10.23 -2.61
N ARG A 120 8.11 -10.89 -1.44
CA ARG A 120 9.30 -11.66 -1.05
C ARG A 120 9.28 -13.06 -1.62
N ASP A 121 8.09 -13.60 -1.84
CA ASP A 121 7.90 -14.91 -2.48
C ASP A 121 8.01 -14.78 -4.02
N PRO A 122 9.00 -15.44 -4.66
CA PRO A 122 9.16 -15.41 -6.11
C PRO A 122 8.04 -16.15 -6.85
N CYS A 123 7.39 -17.10 -6.18
CA CYS A 123 6.34 -17.93 -6.77
C CYS A 123 4.96 -17.27 -6.72
N MET A 124 4.82 -16.18 -5.97
CA MET A 124 3.56 -15.45 -5.87
C MET A 124 3.23 -14.75 -7.18
N TYR A 125 1.95 -14.81 -7.55
CA TYR A 125 1.44 -14.14 -8.73
C TYR A 125 1.67 -12.62 -8.63
N ARG A 126 2.04 -12.01 -9.76
CA ARG A 126 2.29 -10.58 -9.87
C ARG A 126 1.65 -10.03 -11.13
N ASP A 127 1.01 -8.87 -11.02
CA ASP A 127 0.34 -8.21 -12.13
C ASP A 127 0.83 -6.76 -12.30
N PRO A 128 0.92 -6.19 -13.52
CA PRO A 128 1.24 -4.78 -13.71
C PRO A 128 0.19 -3.79 -13.17
N SER A 129 -0.98 -4.27 -12.76
CA SER A 129 -2.11 -3.49 -12.29
C SER A 129 -2.72 -4.09 -11.02
N VAL A 130 -3.28 -3.25 -10.15
CA VAL A 130 -4.04 -3.72 -8.97
C VAL A 130 -5.27 -4.49 -9.44
N THR A 131 -5.98 -3.96 -10.42
CA THR A 131 -7.21 -4.59 -10.95
C THR A 131 -6.95 -5.96 -11.59
N GLY A 132 -5.85 -6.14 -12.30
CA GLY A 132 -5.42 -7.45 -12.82
C GLY A 132 -5.02 -8.41 -11.71
N LEU A 133 -4.32 -7.93 -10.67
CA LEU A 133 -4.02 -8.72 -9.48
C LEU A 133 -5.31 -9.26 -8.85
N LEU A 134 -6.31 -8.40 -8.60
CA LEU A 134 -7.59 -8.84 -8.01
C LEU A 134 -8.28 -9.90 -8.87
N ARG A 135 -8.29 -9.73 -10.20
CA ARG A 135 -8.91 -10.67 -11.14
C ARG A 135 -8.30 -12.07 -11.06
N ASN A 136 -6.99 -12.19 -10.87
CA ASN A 136 -6.33 -13.50 -10.76
C ASN A 136 -6.84 -14.32 -9.58
N TYR A 137 -7.27 -13.64 -8.50
CA TYR A 137 -7.75 -14.27 -7.27
C TYR A 137 -9.28 -14.41 -7.21
N SER A 138 -9.97 -14.19 -8.33
CA SER A 138 -11.45 -14.19 -8.37
C SER A 138 -12.09 -15.56 -8.57
N ASP A 139 -11.36 -16.55 -9.08
CA ASP A 139 -11.94 -17.87 -9.39
C ASP A 139 -11.73 -18.87 -8.23
N PRO A 140 -12.80 -19.34 -7.56
CA PRO A 140 -12.69 -20.34 -6.50
C PRO A 140 -12.07 -21.66 -6.95
N ALA A 141 -12.17 -22.02 -8.24
CA ALA A 141 -11.64 -23.28 -8.76
C ALA A 141 -10.11 -23.30 -8.85
N THR A 142 -9.48 -22.13 -8.92
CA THR A 142 -8.03 -21.99 -9.05
C THR A 142 -7.37 -21.38 -7.82
N CYS A 143 -8.14 -20.81 -6.90
CA CYS A 143 -7.63 -20.17 -5.69
C CYS A 143 -7.28 -21.20 -4.60
N HIS A 144 -6.01 -21.23 -4.19
CA HIS A 144 -5.53 -22.08 -3.11
C HIS A 144 -6.09 -21.65 -1.75
N PHE A 145 -6.16 -22.57 -0.79
CA PHE A 145 -6.73 -22.35 0.54
C PHE A 145 -6.06 -21.22 1.36
N PHE A 146 -4.78 -20.93 1.08
CA PHE A 146 -3.99 -19.90 1.76
C PHE A 146 -4.00 -18.55 1.05
N GLU A 147 -4.60 -18.46 -0.13
CA GLU A 147 -4.63 -17.24 -0.94
C GLU A 147 -5.80 -16.33 -0.55
N PRO A 148 -5.85 -15.08 -1.04
CA PRO A 148 -7.07 -14.29 -0.96
C PRO A 148 -8.08 -14.83 -1.96
N LEU A 149 -9.28 -15.23 -1.52
CA LEU A 149 -10.38 -15.55 -2.43
C LEU A 149 -11.23 -14.30 -2.65
N LEU A 150 -11.22 -13.75 -3.86
CA LEU A 150 -11.78 -12.45 -4.24
C LEU A 150 -12.88 -12.60 -5.30
N ASP A 151 -13.84 -13.47 -5.03
CA ASP A 151 -14.89 -13.88 -5.97
C ASP A 151 -16.02 -12.84 -6.06
N LEU A 152 -16.52 -12.39 -4.91
CA LEU A 152 -17.73 -11.57 -4.82
C LEU A 152 -17.40 -10.12 -4.42
N PRO A 153 -17.32 -9.17 -5.38
CA PRO A 153 -17.04 -7.78 -5.06
C PRO A 153 -18.19 -7.16 -4.27
N LEU A 154 -17.90 -6.59 -3.09
CA LEU A 154 -18.87 -5.83 -2.30
C LEU A 154 -19.01 -4.41 -2.88
N PRO A 155 -20.16 -4.04 -3.46
CA PRO A 155 -20.31 -2.75 -4.15
C PRO A 155 -20.35 -1.58 -3.16
N ARG A 156 -19.56 -0.54 -3.44
CA ARG A 156 -19.60 0.75 -2.76
C ARG A 156 -20.97 1.41 -2.97
N THR A 157 -21.55 1.93 -1.89
CA THR A 157 -22.93 2.47 -1.86
C THR A 157 -23.01 4.00 -1.92
N PHE A 158 -21.89 4.68 -2.14
CA PHE A 158 -21.80 6.14 -2.21
C PHE A 158 -20.92 6.61 -3.38
N PRO A 159 -21.12 7.83 -3.91
CA PRO A 159 -20.20 8.40 -4.89
C PRO A 159 -18.96 9.02 -4.22
N PHE A 160 -17.82 9.02 -4.92
CA PHE A 160 -16.68 9.84 -4.50
C PHE A 160 -16.89 11.32 -4.80
N THR A 161 -16.10 12.17 -4.15
CA THR A 161 -16.12 13.61 -4.41
C THR A 161 -15.64 13.91 -5.82
N LEU A 162 -16.15 15.00 -6.41
CA LEU A 162 -15.72 15.44 -7.74
C LEU A 162 -14.20 15.63 -7.82
N GLN A 163 -13.58 16.19 -6.76
CA GLN A 163 -12.14 16.37 -6.68
C GLN A 163 -11.37 15.04 -6.79
N HIS A 164 -11.85 13.99 -6.14
CA HIS A 164 -11.25 12.64 -6.21
C HIS A 164 -11.37 12.07 -7.62
N LEU A 165 -12.56 12.18 -8.23
CA LEU A 165 -12.81 11.70 -9.59
C LEU A 165 -11.92 12.44 -10.61
N CYS A 166 -11.79 13.76 -10.49
CA CYS A 166 -10.89 14.55 -11.32
C CYS A 166 -9.42 14.11 -11.16
N ARG A 167 -8.96 13.80 -9.94
CA ARG A 167 -7.60 13.29 -9.73
C ARG A 167 -7.38 11.99 -10.49
N ALA A 168 -8.30 11.04 -10.41
CA ALA A 168 -8.14 9.75 -11.10
C ALA A 168 -7.95 9.94 -12.62
N VAL A 169 -8.76 10.82 -13.23
CA VAL A 169 -8.65 11.15 -14.65
C VAL A 169 -7.35 11.87 -14.97
N ILE A 170 -7.00 12.93 -14.23
CA ILE A 170 -5.76 13.69 -14.46
C ILE A 170 -4.53 12.79 -14.34
N CYS A 171 -4.46 11.96 -13.29
CA CYS A 171 -3.37 11.03 -13.05
C CYS A 171 -3.26 9.96 -14.14
N SER A 172 -4.35 9.58 -14.80
CA SER A 172 -4.33 8.66 -15.96
C SER A 172 -3.71 9.27 -17.22
N CYS A 173 -3.61 10.60 -17.29
CA CYS A 173 -3.10 11.33 -18.46
C CYS A 173 -1.70 11.94 -18.23
N THR A 174 -1.07 11.69 -17.08
CA THR A 174 0.23 12.27 -16.75
C THR A 174 1.12 11.27 -15.99
N THR A 175 2.35 11.70 -15.67
CA THR A 175 3.26 10.94 -14.81
C THR A 175 3.50 11.69 -13.51
N TYR A 176 4.14 11.03 -12.53
CA TYR A 176 4.48 11.69 -11.26
C TYR A 176 5.29 12.98 -11.43
N GLN A 177 6.22 12.98 -12.40
CA GLN A 177 7.03 14.15 -12.76
C GLN A 177 6.22 15.13 -13.62
N GLY A 178 5.34 14.62 -14.48
CA GLY A 178 4.42 15.44 -15.27
C GLY A 178 3.42 16.26 -14.45
N ILE A 179 3.24 15.96 -13.16
CA ILE A 179 2.44 16.81 -12.26
C ILE A 179 3.09 18.18 -12.03
N ASP A 180 4.43 18.28 -12.08
CA ASP A 180 5.13 19.55 -11.78
C ASP A 180 4.87 20.63 -12.84
N ILE A 181 4.65 20.22 -14.09
CA ILE A 181 4.41 21.12 -15.23
C ILE A 181 2.95 21.60 -15.31
N LEU A 182 2.04 21.00 -14.52
CA LEU A 182 0.66 21.45 -14.49
C LEU A 182 0.57 22.84 -13.84
N SER A 183 -0.16 23.74 -14.47
CA SER A 183 -0.42 25.10 -13.97
C SER A 183 -1.43 25.10 -12.82
N LEU A 184 -1.08 24.40 -11.73
CA LEU A 184 -1.91 24.21 -10.55
C LEU A 184 -1.18 24.69 -9.29
N PRO A 185 -1.91 25.26 -8.30
CA PRO A 185 -1.38 25.52 -6.97
C PRO A 185 -0.68 24.30 -6.37
N TYR A 186 0.32 24.54 -5.52
CA TYR A 186 1.10 23.47 -4.89
C TYR A 186 0.24 22.43 -4.18
N GLN A 187 -0.81 22.86 -3.47
CA GLN A 187 -1.72 22.01 -2.73
C GLN A 187 -2.42 20.99 -3.65
N LEU A 188 -2.81 21.41 -4.86
CA LEU A 188 -3.43 20.50 -5.83
C LEU A 188 -2.40 19.54 -6.44
N ARG A 189 -1.18 20.01 -6.73
CA ARG A 189 -0.09 19.13 -7.18
C ARG A 189 0.26 18.07 -6.13
N TYR A 190 0.29 18.45 -4.85
CA TYR A 190 0.47 17.52 -3.74
C TYR A 190 -0.68 16.50 -3.66
N TYR A 191 -1.93 16.96 -3.79
CA TYR A 191 -3.11 16.08 -3.81
C TYR A 191 -3.08 15.05 -4.95
N LEU A 192 -2.65 15.44 -6.16
CA LEU A 192 -2.49 14.55 -7.30
C LEU A 192 -1.40 13.48 -7.09
N ARG A 193 -0.45 13.73 -6.19
CA ARG A 193 0.68 12.83 -5.89
C ARG A 193 0.37 11.78 -4.84
N GLN A 194 -0.80 11.81 -4.18
CA GLN A 194 -1.07 10.92 -3.04
C GLN A 194 -0.97 9.42 -3.40
N TYR A 195 -1.43 9.02 -4.59
CA TYR A 195 -1.40 7.62 -5.04
C TYR A 195 -0.13 7.35 -5.85
N HIS A 196 1.02 7.46 -5.18
CA HIS A 196 2.32 7.13 -5.74
C HIS A 196 3.03 6.06 -4.92
N TYR A 197 3.88 5.30 -5.58
CA TYR A 197 4.78 4.37 -4.93
C TYR A 197 6.23 4.73 -5.28
N LYS A 198 7.15 4.33 -4.40
CA LYS A 198 8.59 4.50 -4.61
C LYS A 198 9.17 3.18 -5.10
N CYS A 199 10.00 3.23 -6.14
CA CYS A 199 10.85 2.09 -6.50
C CYS A 199 12.30 2.45 -6.20
N ASN A 200 12.99 1.54 -5.51
CA ASN A 200 14.43 1.60 -5.37
C ASN A 200 15.06 0.98 -6.61
N GLU A 201 16.06 1.63 -7.20
CA GLU A 201 16.71 1.19 -8.44
C GLU A 201 17.34 -0.23 -8.36
N ALA A 202 17.45 -0.81 -7.16
CA ALA A 202 17.83 -2.21 -6.96
C ALA A 202 16.82 -3.23 -7.52
N CYS A 203 15.59 -2.82 -7.83
CA CYS A 203 14.53 -3.69 -8.36
C CYS A 203 14.39 -3.64 -9.91
N ALA A 204 15.32 -2.96 -10.60
CA ALA A 204 15.38 -2.90 -12.06
C ALA A 204 16.41 -3.91 -12.60
N VAL A 205 16.15 -5.21 -12.43
CA VAL A 205 16.81 -6.28 -13.19
C VAL A 205 15.75 -7.28 -13.64
#